data_AF-A0A1J3JED4-F1
#
_entry.id   AF-A0A1J3JED4-F1
#
_cell.length_a   1.000
_cell.length_b   1.000
_cell.length_c   1.000
_cell.angle_alpha   90.00
_cell.angle_beta   90.00
_cell.angle_gamma   90.00
#
_symmetry.space_group_name_H-M   'P 1'
#
loop_
_entity.id
_entity.type
_entity.pdbx_description
1 polymer ?
#
loop_
_entity_poly.entity_id
_entity_poly.type
_entity_poly.pdbx_seq_one_letter_code
_entity_poly.pdbx_strand_id
1 'polypeptide(L)'
;LGRARNLNVARNFLFSIEKRSNGRIKLEDRYFNSLIRSYGNAGLFQESVKLFETMKQMGISPSAVTFNSLLSILLKRGKTGMAHDMFDEMRRTYGVTPDSYTFNILISGFCKNSMVDEAFRFFKDMEPYNCSPDLVTYNTIMDGLCRAGKVKIAHNVMNGMMKKATDVHPNIVSYTTLLRGYCMKQQIDEALLVFHDMSTRGLKPNAVTYDTLVKGLSEAHRYDEIKDILNGVDTFTTFAPDACTFNILIKSHCDAGHVDAAMKVFQEMLNMNLPPDSASYSVLIRTFCLRNEFDRAETLFNDLFEKKVLLGKDGCKPLAAAYNPMFEYLCANGKTRQAENVFRQLMKRGAQDPPSYTTLITGHCREGRFKAAYELLVLMLRREFVPDLDTYELLIGGLLKIGEALLAHDTLQKMLRSSYLPVATTFHSVLAELVKRKFANESFGCVRLMLEKRIRQNIELSTHAVRLLFSSAQKEKAFLIVRLLYDNGYLVTMDDLFVFL
;
A
#
# COMPACT_ATOMS: atom_id res chain seq x y z
N LEU A 1 -9.41 10.63 1.06
CA LEU A 1 -10.86 10.32 1.24
C LEU A 1 -11.80 10.82 0.11
N GLY A 2 -11.33 11.07 -1.13
CA GLY A 2 -12.11 11.79 -2.16
C GLY A 2 -13.23 11.03 -2.90
N ARG A 3 -13.18 9.69 -3.02
CA ARG A 3 -14.21 8.92 -3.78
C ARG A 3 -15.51 8.70 -2.99
N ALA A 4 -15.45 8.68 -1.66
CA ALA A 4 -16.60 8.35 -0.81
C ALA A 4 -17.62 9.52 -0.67
N ARG A 5 -17.18 10.78 -0.76
CA ARG A 5 -18.08 11.95 -0.69
C ARG A 5 -19.13 11.95 -1.81
N ASN A 6 -18.77 11.48 -3.00
CA ASN A 6 -19.68 11.39 -4.14
C ASN A 6 -20.74 10.29 -3.98
N LEU A 7 -20.52 9.29 -3.11
CA LEU A 7 -21.47 8.19 -2.91
C LEU A 7 -22.72 8.63 -2.13
N ASN A 8 -22.56 9.51 -1.15
CA ASN A 8 -23.70 10.10 -0.43
C ASN A 8 -24.54 10.98 -1.36
N VAL A 9 -23.87 11.78 -2.21
CA VAL A 9 -24.55 12.59 -3.23
C VAL A 9 -25.27 11.69 -4.23
N ALA A 10 -24.64 10.62 -4.71
CA ALA A 10 -25.25 9.65 -5.62
C ALA A 10 -26.45 8.93 -4.98
N ARG A 11 -26.37 8.59 -3.69
CA ARG A 11 -27.49 8.02 -2.92
C ARG A 11 -28.67 8.99 -2.81
N ASN A 12 -28.40 10.24 -2.47
CA ASN A 12 -29.44 11.26 -2.37
C ASN A 12 -30.07 11.54 -3.75
N PHE A 13 -29.25 11.52 -4.80
CA PHE A 13 -29.74 11.65 -6.17
C PHE A 13 -30.68 10.50 -6.51
N LEU A 14 -30.28 9.24 -6.28
CA LEU A 14 -31.09 8.03 -6.51
C LEU A 14 -32.50 8.16 -5.91
N PHE A 15 -32.60 8.50 -4.61
CA PHE A 15 -33.89 8.65 -3.93
C PHE A 15 -34.70 9.87 -4.41
N SER A 16 -34.09 10.81 -5.11
CA SER A 16 -34.78 11.96 -5.68
C SER A 16 -35.26 11.76 -7.12
N ILE A 17 -34.84 10.70 -7.82
CA ILE A 17 -35.14 10.48 -9.25
C ILE A 17 -36.65 10.43 -9.52
N GLU A 18 -37.38 9.62 -8.75
CA GLU A 18 -38.82 9.44 -8.96
C GLU A 18 -39.59 10.74 -8.72
N LYS A 19 -39.27 11.46 -7.63
CA LYS A 19 -39.85 12.77 -7.31
C LYS A 19 -39.50 13.83 -8.35
N ARG A 20 -38.25 13.90 -8.80
CA ARG A 20 -37.78 14.90 -9.78
C ARG A 20 -38.28 14.64 -11.20
N SER A 21 -38.62 13.38 -11.52
CA SER A 21 -39.18 13.00 -12.82
C SER A 21 -40.71 13.04 -12.85
N ASN A 22 -41.37 13.50 -11.78
CA ASN A 22 -42.83 13.43 -11.60
C ASN A 22 -43.39 12.03 -11.87
N GLY A 23 -42.69 10.98 -11.43
CA GLY A 23 -43.07 9.58 -11.65
C GLY A 23 -42.85 9.04 -13.06
N ARG A 24 -42.25 9.82 -13.99
CA ARG A 24 -41.93 9.33 -15.35
C ARG A 24 -40.87 8.23 -15.34
N ILE A 25 -39.94 8.28 -14.39
CA ILE A 25 -38.89 7.26 -14.23
C ILE A 25 -39.20 6.50 -12.94
N LYS A 26 -39.60 5.24 -13.08
CA LYS A 26 -39.72 4.32 -11.95
C LYS A 26 -38.36 3.79 -11.55
N LEU A 27 -38.14 3.64 -10.26
CA LEU A 27 -36.90 3.07 -9.75
C LEU A 27 -36.87 1.57 -9.99
N GLU A 28 -35.83 1.13 -10.67
CA GLU A 28 -35.50 -0.26 -10.96
C GLU A 28 -34.21 -0.68 -10.21
N ASP A 29 -34.02 -1.98 -10.03
CA ASP A 29 -32.89 -2.56 -9.32
C ASP A 29 -31.52 -2.12 -9.88
N ARG A 30 -31.41 -1.91 -11.20
CA ARG A 30 -30.17 -1.49 -11.87
C ARG A 30 -29.56 -0.20 -11.30
N TYR A 31 -30.40 0.74 -10.84
CA TYR A 31 -29.92 1.99 -10.26
C TYR A 31 -29.29 1.76 -8.88
N PHE A 32 -29.82 0.81 -8.11
CA PHE A 32 -29.27 0.39 -6.83
C PHE A 32 -27.98 -0.42 -7.03
N ASN A 33 -27.95 -1.34 -8.00
CA ASN A 33 -26.81 -2.23 -8.27
C ASN A 33 -25.48 -1.49 -8.47
N SER A 34 -25.50 -0.37 -9.21
CA SER A 34 -24.33 0.48 -9.43
C SER A 34 -23.80 1.09 -8.13
N LEU A 35 -24.72 1.59 -7.29
CA LEU A 35 -24.36 2.24 -6.03
C LEU A 35 -23.93 1.22 -4.96
N ILE A 36 -24.59 0.06 -4.88
CA ILE A 36 -24.21 -1.10 -4.05
C ILE A 36 -22.76 -1.49 -4.36
N ARG A 37 -22.41 -1.65 -5.65
CA ARG A 37 -21.05 -1.98 -6.09
C ARG A 37 -20.05 -0.89 -5.72
N SER A 38 -20.44 0.37 -5.86
CA SER A 38 -19.59 1.52 -5.55
C SER A 38 -19.27 1.62 -4.06
N TYR A 39 -20.26 1.43 -3.18
CA TYR A 39 -20.04 1.32 -1.73
C TYR A 39 -19.12 0.13 -1.37
N GLY A 40 -19.33 -1.03 -2.00
CA GLY A 40 -18.50 -2.21 -1.79
C GLY A 40 -17.03 -2.00 -2.18
N ASN A 41 -16.78 -1.37 -3.33
CA ASN A 41 -15.45 -1.01 -3.80
C ASN A 41 -14.76 0.04 -2.91
N ALA A 42 -15.53 0.92 -2.26
CA ALA A 42 -15.05 1.86 -1.25
C ALA A 42 -14.80 1.21 0.13
N GLY A 43 -15.13 -0.07 0.29
CA GLY A 43 -15.02 -0.81 1.55
C GLY A 43 -16.13 -0.57 2.56
N LEU A 44 -17.19 0.12 2.15
CA LEU A 44 -18.37 0.42 2.96
C LEU A 44 -19.45 -0.65 2.75
N PHE A 45 -19.14 -1.92 2.98
CA PHE A 45 -20.06 -3.03 2.68
C PHE A 45 -21.36 -2.98 3.49
N GLN A 46 -21.34 -2.44 4.71
CA GLN A 46 -22.55 -2.24 5.51
C GLN A 46 -23.53 -1.27 4.83
N GLU A 47 -23.02 -0.23 4.17
CA GLU A 47 -23.85 0.70 3.40
C GLU A 47 -24.42 0.03 2.14
N SER A 48 -23.68 -0.89 1.51
CA SER A 48 -24.20 -1.73 0.43
C SER A 48 -25.39 -2.59 0.89
N VAL A 49 -25.31 -3.23 2.07
CA VAL A 49 -26.39 -4.04 2.63
C VAL A 49 -27.58 -3.18 3.05
N LYS A 50 -27.36 -2.04 3.71
CA LYS A 50 -28.44 -1.10 4.04
C LYS A 50 -29.19 -0.62 2.80
N LEU A 51 -28.47 -0.32 1.72
CA LEU A 51 -29.07 0.11 0.47
C LEU A 51 -29.92 -1.00 -0.17
N PHE A 52 -29.51 -2.26 -0.03
CA PHE A 52 -30.33 -3.41 -0.41
C PHE A 52 -31.60 -3.52 0.44
N GLU A 53 -31.52 -3.38 1.77
CA GLU A 53 -32.69 -3.35 2.64
C GLU A 53 -33.67 -2.22 2.27
N THR A 54 -33.16 -1.02 1.96
CA THR A 54 -34.00 0.09 1.49
C THR A 54 -34.68 -0.25 0.17
N MET A 55 -33.97 -0.88 -0.77
CA MET A 55 -34.56 -1.33 -2.04
C MET A 55 -35.73 -2.29 -1.80
N LYS A 56 -35.59 -3.23 -0.85
CA LYS A 56 -36.66 -4.16 -0.43
C LYS A 56 -37.86 -3.42 0.16
N GLN A 57 -37.62 -2.47 1.07
CA GLN A 57 -38.67 -1.65 1.69
C GLN A 57 -39.44 -0.79 0.68
N MET A 58 -38.80 -0.42 -0.43
CA MET A 58 -39.43 0.30 -1.54
C MET A 58 -40.20 -0.61 -2.50
N GLY A 59 -40.25 -1.94 -2.24
CA GLY A 59 -40.97 -2.90 -3.08
C GLY A 59 -40.28 -3.18 -4.43
N ILE A 60 -39.01 -2.82 -4.57
CA ILE A 60 -38.24 -3.06 -5.81
C ILE A 60 -37.65 -4.47 -5.73
N SER A 61 -38.04 -5.34 -6.66
CA SER A 61 -37.57 -6.72 -6.69
C SER A 61 -36.10 -6.80 -7.12
N PRO A 62 -35.21 -7.41 -6.31
CA PRO A 62 -33.83 -7.66 -6.69
C PRO A 62 -33.70 -8.61 -7.88
N SER A 63 -32.70 -8.39 -8.73
CA SER A 63 -32.33 -9.33 -9.80
C SER A 63 -31.10 -10.16 -9.43
N ALA A 64 -30.74 -11.13 -10.29
CA ALA A 64 -29.49 -11.87 -10.17
C ALA A 64 -28.27 -10.93 -10.13
N VAL A 65 -28.31 -9.78 -10.82
CA VAL A 65 -27.22 -8.79 -10.80
C VAL A 65 -27.07 -8.13 -9.43
N THR A 66 -28.18 -7.89 -8.71
CA THR A 66 -28.18 -7.38 -7.34
C THR A 66 -27.51 -8.37 -6.40
N PHE A 67 -27.99 -9.62 -6.40
CA PHE A 67 -27.45 -10.68 -5.55
C PHE A 67 -25.97 -10.95 -5.86
N ASN A 68 -25.60 -11.05 -7.14
CA ASN A 68 -24.21 -11.23 -7.56
C ASN A 68 -23.29 -10.09 -7.08
N SER A 69 -23.79 -8.85 -7.09
CA SER A 69 -23.05 -7.70 -6.55
C SER A 69 -22.84 -7.81 -5.05
N LEU A 70 -23.87 -8.19 -4.28
CA LEU A 70 -23.77 -8.37 -2.82
C LEU A 70 -22.90 -9.55 -2.43
N LEU A 71 -23.10 -10.72 -3.05
CA LEU A 71 -22.28 -11.93 -2.85
C LEU A 71 -20.79 -11.62 -3.08
N SER A 72 -20.46 -10.94 -4.18
CA SER A 72 -19.08 -10.54 -4.48
C SER A 72 -18.49 -9.63 -3.39
N ILE A 73 -19.27 -8.67 -2.88
CA ILE A 73 -18.83 -7.75 -1.83
C ILE A 73 -18.62 -8.47 -0.50
N LEU A 74 -19.58 -9.30 -0.08
CA LEU A 74 -19.55 -10.03 1.19
C LEU A 74 -18.37 -11.02 1.22
N LEU A 75 -18.18 -11.79 0.14
CA LEU A 75 -17.09 -12.76 0.03
C LEU A 75 -15.72 -12.08 -0.01
N LYS A 76 -15.57 -10.93 -0.69
CA LYS A 76 -14.32 -10.14 -0.64
C LYS A 76 -13.98 -9.62 0.76
N ARG A 77 -14.96 -9.55 1.66
CA ARG A 77 -14.80 -9.09 3.06
C ARG A 77 -14.80 -10.25 4.06
N GLY A 78 -14.80 -11.50 3.59
CA GLY A 78 -14.85 -12.70 4.43
C GLY A 78 -16.14 -12.88 5.23
N LYS A 79 -17.23 -12.23 4.81
CA LYS A 79 -18.56 -12.40 5.44
C LYS A 79 -19.27 -13.59 4.81
N THR A 80 -18.70 -14.78 4.98
CA THR A 80 -19.15 -16.03 4.33
C THR A 80 -20.52 -16.50 4.82
N GLY A 81 -20.83 -16.36 6.11
CA GLY A 81 -22.17 -16.65 6.65
C GLY A 81 -23.26 -15.79 5.99
N MET A 82 -23.05 -14.46 5.94
CA MET A 82 -23.97 -13.55 5.24
C MET A 82 -24.09 -13.85 3.74
N ALA A 83 -23.02 -14.37 3.12
CA ALA A 83 -23.08 -14.77 1.72
C ALA A 83 -23.95 -16.03 1.51
N HIS A 84 -23.95 -16.98 2.44
CA HIS A 84 -24.89 -18.09 2.43
C HIS A 84 -26.33 -17.61 2.58
N ASP A 85 -26.59 -16.75 3.57
CA ASP A 85 -27.93 -16.19 3.80
C ASP A 85 -28.44 -15.46 2.56
N MET A 86 -27.58 -14.68 1.91
CA MET A 86 -27.90 -13.94 0.68
C MET A 86 -28.19 -14.89 -0.51
N PHE A 87 -27.47 -16.01 -0.62
CA PHE A 87 -27.74 -17.02 -1.65
C PHE A 87 -29.06 -17.78 -1.39
N ASP A 88 -29.35 -18.08 -0.13
CA ASP A 88 -30.62 -18.70 0.25
C ASP A 88 -31.80 -17.71 0.07
N GLU A 89 -31.63 -16.42 0.39
CA GLU A 89 -32.63 -15.37 0.14
C GLU A 89 -32.92 -15.21 -1.35
N MET A 90 -31.88 -15.20 -2.20
CA MET A 90 -32.01 -15.16 -3.66
C MET A 90 -32.94 -16.26 -4.18
N ARG A 91 -32.74 -17.49 -3.70
CA ARG A 91 -33.46 -18.67 -4.20
C ARG A 91 -34.82 -18.88 -3.54
N ARG A 92 -34.88 -18.83 -2.20
CA ARG A 92 -36.08 -19.23 -1.43
C ARG A 92 -37.09 -18.10 -1.32
N THR A 93 -36.62 -16.86 -1.16
CA THR A 93 -37.51 -15.71 -0.94
C THR A 93 -37.92 -15.05 -2.25
N TYR A 94 -36.96 -14.83 -3.15
CA TYR A 94 -37.21 -14.11 -4.40
C TYR A 94 -37.36 -15.02 -5.63
N GLY A 95 -37.08 -16.32 -5.52
CA GLY A 95 -37.18 -17.26 -6.64
C GLY A 95 -36.24 -16.92 -7.80
N VAL A 96 -35.17 -16.15 -7.56
CA VAL A 96 -34.21 -15.76 -8.61
C VAL A 96 -33.27 -16.92 -8.85
N THR A 97 -33.29 -17.47 -10.07
CA THR A 97 -32.43 -18.59 -10.47
C THR A 97 -30.97 -18.13 -10.54
N PRO A 98 -30.04 -18.78 -9.80
CA PRO A 98 -28.61 -18.57 -9.97
C PRO A 98 -28.13 -18.93 -11.37
N ASP A 99 -27.20 -18.14 -11.91
CA ASP A 99 -26.54 -18.41 -13.19
C ASP A 99 -25.08 -18.85 -12.99
N SER A 100 -24.39 -19.23 -14.07
CA SER A 100 -22.97 -19.62 -14.02
C SER A 100 -22.08 -18.52 -13.42
N TYR A 101 -22.45 -17.24 -13.57
CA TYR A 101 -21.72 -16.13 -12.98
C TYR A 101 -21.90 -16.06 -11.46
N THR A 102 -23.12 -16.31 -10.95
CA THR A 102 -23.40 -16.47 -9.51
C THR A 102 -22.53 -17.55 -8.90
N PHE A 103 -22.51 -18.75 -9.51
CA PHE A 103 -21.70 -19.86 -9.01
C PHE A 103 -20.20 -19.57 -9.06
N ASN A 104 -19.71 -18.93 -10.13
CA ASN A 104 -18.31 -18.51 -10.21
C ASN A 104 -17.91 -17.51 -9.11
N ILE A 105 -18.81 -16.57 -8.75
CA ILE A 105 -18.59 -15.67 -7.60
C ILE A 105 -18.48 -16.46 -6.29
N LEU A 106 -19.40 -17.38 -6.05
CA LEU A 106 -19.43 -18.21 -4.84
C LEU A 106 -18.17 -19.08 -4.76
N ILE A 107 -17.89 -19.87 -5.79
CA ILE A 107 -16.71 -20.76 -5.86
C ILE A 107 -15.42 -19.95 -5.64
N SER A 108 -15.22 -18.86 -6.39
CA SER A 108 -14.03 -18.01 -6.23
C SER A 108 -13.93 -17.41 -4.84
N GLY A 109 -15.05 -16.90 -4.30
CA GLY A 109 -15.10 -16.24 -3.01
C GLY A 109 -14.84 -17.18 -1.84
N PHE A 110 -15.47 -18.36 -1.81
CA PHE A 110 -15.22 -19.36 -0.78
C PHE A 110 -13.80 -19.93 -0.86
N CYS A 111 -13.27 -20.18 -2.07
CA CYS A 111 -11.87 -20.55 -2.27
C CYS A 111 -10.89 -19.49 -1.74
N LYS A 112 -11.20 -18.20 -1.85
CA LYS A 112 -10.35 -17.10 -1.34
C LYS A 112 -10.44 -16.91 0.17
N ASN A 113 -11.52 -17.37 0.78
CA ASN A 113 -11.71 -17.38 2.23
C ASN A 113 -11.30 -18.73 2.86
N SER A 114 -10.50 -19.54 2.15
CA SER A 114 -10.00 -20.83 2.62
C SER A 114 -11.09 -21.88 2.95
N MET A 115 -12.30 -21.69 2.42
CA MET A 115 -13.45 -22.61 2.58
C MET A 115 -13.64 -23.43 1.30
N VAL A 116 -12.62 -24.21 0.93
CA VAL A 116 -12.60 -24.93 -0.35
C VAL A 116 -13.65 -26.04 -0.45
N ASP A 117 -14.03 -26.65 0.67
CA ASP A 117 -15.05 -27.70 0.69
C ASP A 117 -16.44 -27.13 0.36
N GLU A 118 -16.75 -25.94 0.88
CA GLU A 118 -17.95 -25.17 0.51
C GLU A 118 -17.93 -24.81 -0.98
N ALA A 119 -16.80 -24.33 -1.49
CA ALA A 119 -16.65 -24.01 -2.90
C ALA A 119 -16.86 -25.24 -3.80
N PHE A 120 -16.38 -26.41 -3.37
CA PHE A 120 -16.58 -27.67 -4.09
C PHE A 120 -18.03 -28.15 -4.04
N ARG A 121 -18.78 -27.86 -2.97
CA ARG A 121 -20.23 -28.07 -2.93
C ARG A 121 -20.94 -27.19 -3.95
N PHE A 122 -20.66 -25.89 -3.98
CA PHE A 122 -21.23 -24.98 -4.99
C PHE A 122 -20.89 -25.40 -6.43
N PHE A 123 -19.68 -25.94 -6.67
CA PHE A 123 -19.31 -26.50 -7.97
C PHE A 123 -20.19 -27.70 -8.38
N LYS A 124 -20.51 -28.60 -7.44
CA LYS A 124 -21.44 -29.72 -7.70
C LYS A 124 -22.88 -29.25 -7.85
N ASP A 125 -23.27 -28.24 -7.08
CA ASP A 125 -24.63 -27.71 -7.09
C ASP A 125 -24.97 -27.02 -8.41
N MET A 126 -24.01 -26.71 -9.30
CA MET A 126 -24.30 -26.09 -10.61
C MET A 126 -25.21 -26.95 -11.51
N GLU A 127 -25.02 -28.27 -11.51
CA GLU A 127 -25.74 -29.20 -12.39
C GLU A 127 -27.26 -29.20 -12.13
N PRO A 128 -27.76 -29.28 -10.87
CA PRO A 128 -29.17 -29.08 -10.55
C PRO A 128 -29.82 -27.79 -11.07
N TYR A 129 -29.04 -26.73 -11.34
CA TYR A 129 -29.55 -25.46 -11.90
C TYR A 129 -29.34 -25.36 -13.40
N ASN A 130 -29.05 -26.46 -14.09
CA ASN A 130 -28.72 -26.49 -15.52
C ASN A 130 -27.58 -25.52 -15.89
N CYS A 131 -26.66 -25.26 -14.95
CA CYS A 131 -25.49 -24.44 -15.16
C CYS A 131 -24.29 -25.36 -15.44
N SER A 132 -23.76 -25.32 -16.66
CA SER A 132 -22.55 -26.08 -17.00
C SER A 132 -21.29 -25.34 -16.56
N PRO A 133 -20.35 -26.00 -15.86
CA PRO A 133 -19.04 -25.42 -15.56
C PRO A 133 -18.27 -25.08 -16.84
N ASP A 134 -17.78 -23.85 -16.93
CA ASP A 134 -16.88 -23.40 -17.99
C ASP A 134 -15.40 -23.50 -17.58
N LEU A 135 -14.50 -23.18 -18.50
CA LEU A 135 -13.05 -23.22 -18.24
C LEU A 135 -12.63 -22.33 -17.06
N VAL A 136 -13.31 -21.21 -16.85
CA VAL A 136 -13.06 -20.30 -15.71
C VAL A 136 -13.46 -20.99 -14.40
N THR A 137 -14.59 -21.67 -14.39
CA THR A 137 -15.11 -22.44 -13.25
C THR A 137 -14.11 -23.51 -12.82
N TYR A 138 -13.67 -24.34 -13.77
CA TYR A 138 -12.69 -25.41 -13.53
C TYR A 138 -11.35 -24.86 -13.02
N ASN A 139 -10.80 -23.82 -13.66
CA ASN A 139 -9.55 -23.21 -13.22
C ASN A 139 -9.66 -22.59 -11.82
N THR A 140 -10.81 -22.00 -11.49
CA THR A 140 -11.05 -21.39 -10.17
C THR A 140 -11.11 -22.44 -9.06
N ILE A 141 -11.83 -23.55 -9.26
CA ILE A 141 -11.90 -24.61 -8.25
C ILE A 141 -10.58 -25.36 -8.12
N MET A 142 -9.87 -25.61 -9.24
CA MET A 142 -8.54 -26.21 -9.23
C MET A 142 -7.53 -25.35 -8.46
N ASP A 143 -7.51 -24.03 -8.69
CA ASP A 143 -6.65 -23.10 -7.95
C ASP A 143 -6.96 -23.11 -6.45
N GLY A 144 -8.25 -23.06 -6.09
CA GLY A 144 -8.68 -23.17 -4.70
C GLY A 144 -8.23 -24.46 -4.02
N LEU A 145 -8.39 -25.60 -4.69
CA LEU A 145 -7.94 -26.92 -4.21
C LEU A 145 -6.42 -26.98 -4.07
N CYS A 146 -5.66 -26.42 -5.02
CA CYS A 146 -4.20 -26.36 -4.94
C CYS A 146 -3.73 -25.54 -3.74
N ARG A 147 -4.30 -24.34 -3.52
CA ARG A 147 -3.98 -23.50 -2.34
C ARG A 147 -4.33 -24.18 -1.01
N ALA A 148 -5.39 -24.99 -0.98
CA ALA A 148 -5.76 -25.79 0.18
C ALA A 148 -4.91 -27.08 0.34
N GLY A 149 -3.91 -27.29 -0.51
CA GLY A 149 -3.07 -28.50 -0.50
C GLY A 149 -3.78 -29.76 -1.03
N LYS A 150 -5.00 -29.67 -1.56
CA LYS A 150 -5.77 -30.79 -2.11
C LYS A 150 -5.43 -31.04 -3.60
N VAL A 151 -4.14 -31.01 -3.95
CA VAL A 151 -3.63 -31.04 -5.34
C VAL A 151 -4.08 -32.28 -6.12
N LYS A 152 -4.08 -33.46 -5.49
CA LYS A 152 -4.59 -34.70 -6.12
C LYS A 152 -6.06 -34.59 -6.53
N ILE A 153 -6.88 -33.89 -5.73
CA ILE A 153 -8.29 -33.64 -6.07
C ILE A 153 -8.37 -32.64 -7.23
N ALA A 154 -7.53 -31.60 -7.25
CA ALA A 154 -7.44 -30.67 -8.38
C ALA A 154 -7.06 -31.39 -9.69
N HIS A 155 -6.12 -32.32 -9.64
CA HIS A 155 -5.76 -33.17 -10.78
C HIS A 155 -6.96 -34.02 -11.25
N ASN A 156 -7.69 -34.63 -10.31
CA ASN A 156 -8.90 -35.39 -10.65
C ASN A 156 -10.00 -34.52 -11.27
N VAL A 157 -10.12 -33.26 -10.85
CA VAL A 157 -11.03 -32.29 -11.47
C VAL A 157 -10.63 -32.01 -12.92
N MET A 158 -9.33 -31.82 -13.21
CA MET A 158 -8.82 -31.69 -14.58
C MET A 158 -9.11 -32.95 -15.42
N ASN A 159 -8.88 -34.15 -14.87
CA ASN A 159 -9.21 -35.41 -15.52
C ASN A 159 -10.71 -35.56 -15.79
N GLY A 160 -11.54 -35.10 -14.85
CA GLY A 160 -12.99 -35.04 -15.02
C GLY A 160 -13.39 -34.08 -16.15
N MET A 161 -12.74 -32.92 -16.24
CA MET A 161 -12.95 -31.96 -17.32
C MET A 161 -12.65 -32.59 -18.69
N MET A 162 -11.53 -33.32 -18.81
CA MET A 162 -11.16 -34.03 -20.05
C MET A 162 -12.13 -35.14 -20.45
N LYS A 163 -12.74 -35.83 -19.47
CA LYS A 163 -13.65 -36.97 -19.72
C LYS A 163 -15.10 -36.56 -19.99
N LYS A 164 -15.59 -35.52 -19.31
CA LYS A 164 -17.01 -35.13 -19.33
C LYS A 164 -17.37 -34.11 -20.41
N ALA A 165 -16.45 -33.23 -20.78
CA ALA A 165 -16.78 -32.10 -21.64
C ALA A 165 -16.35 -32.35 -23.08
N THR A 166 -17.32 -32.32 -24.01
CA THR A 166 -17.06 -32.31 -25.46
C THR A 166 -16.43 -31.00 -25.92
N ASP A 167 -16.64 -29.90 -25.18
CA ASP A 167 -16.28 -28.55 -25.62
C ASP A 167 -15.32 -27.79 -24.68
N VAL A 168 -14.94 -28.36 -23.53
CA VAL A 168 -14.07 -27.69 -22.53
C VAL A 168 -12.81 -28.51 -22.29
N HIS A 169 -11.67 -28.00 -22.76
CA HIS A 169 -10.37 -28.67 -22.63
C HIS A 169 -9.37 -27.89 -21.77
N PRO A 170 -8.46 -28.57 -21.06
CA PRO A 170 -7.45 -27.89 -20.25
C PRO A 170 -6.56 -27.03 -21.13
N ASN A 171 -6.39 -25.77 -20.75
CA ASN A 171 -5.51 -24.84 -21.44
C ASN A 171 -4.24 -24.58 -20.63
N ILE A 172 -3.40 -23.65 -21.11
CA ILE A 172 -2.16 -23.27 -20.42
C ILE A 172 -2.43 -22.93 -18.95
N VAL A 173 -3.47 -22.14 -18.65
CA VAL A 173 -3.81 -21.74 -17.28
C VAL A 173 -4.16 -22.93 -16.39
N SER A 174 -4.87 -23.94 -16.92
CA SER A 174 -5.21 -25.16 -16.18
C SER A 174 -3.96 -25.92 -15.76
N TYR A 175 -3.03 -26.16 -16.68
CA TYR A 175 -1.76 -26.86 -16.40
C TYR A 175 -0.85 -26.04 -15.48
N THR A 176 -0.65 -24.74 -15.74
CA THR A 176 0.16 -23.87 -14.86
C THR A 176 -0.40 -23.84 -13.44
N THR A 177 -1.72 -23.91 -13.28
CA THR A 177 -2.36 -23.98 -11.95
C THR A 177 -2.06 -25.29 -11.23
N LEU A 178 -2.12 -26.41 -11.93
CA LEU A 178 -1.82 -27.73 -11.37
C LEU A 178 -0.32 -27.87 -11.05
N LEU A 179 0.55 -27.44 -11.98
CA LEU A 179 2.00 -27.35 -11.80
C LEU A 179 2.33 -26.53 -10.55
N ARG A 180 1.76 -25.32 -10.41
CA ARG A 180 1.91 -24.50 -9.20
C ARG A 180 1.51 -25.26 -7.94
N GLY A 181 0.39 -25.99 -7.98
CA GLY A 181 -0.10 -26.79 -6.86
C GLY A 181 0.91 -27.86 -6.42
N TYR A 182 1.47 -28.61 -7.37
CA TYR A 182 2.49 -29.63 -7.08
C TYR A 182 3.79 -29.01 -6.55
N CYS A 183 4.26 -27.89 -7.14
CA CYS A 183 5.40 -27.15 -6.62
C CYS A 183 5.19 -26.67 -5.17
N MET A 184 4.02 -26.12 -4.84
CA MET A 184 3.68 -25.68 -3.47
C MET A 184 3.67 -26.85 -2.47
N LYS A 185 3.44 -28.08 -2.93
CA LYS A 185 3.52 -29.31 -2.13
C LYS A 185 4.91 -29.95 -2.10
N GLN A 186 5.91 -29.34 -2.73
CA GLN A 186 7.26 -29.89 -2.92
C GLN A 186 7.25 -31.27 -3.61
N GLN A 187 6.25 -31.52 -4.45
CA GLN A 187 6.14 -32.73 -5.27
C GLN A 187 6.63 -32.42 -6.69
N ILE A 188 7.92 -32.15 -6.82
CA ILE A 188 8.50 -31.59 -8.05
C ILE A 188 8.44 -32.57 -9.23
N ASP A 189 8.63 -33.87 -9.00
CA ASP A 189 8.56 -34.86 -10.09
C ASP A 189 7.17 -34.89 -10.74
N GLU A 190 6.11 -34.81 -9.94
CA GLU A 190 4.74 -34.69 -10.43
C GLU A 190 4.52 -33.38 -11.20
N ALA A 191 5.14 -32.28 -10.76
CA ALA A 191 5.08 -31.00 -11.48
C ALA A 191 5.74 -31.08 -12.86
N LEU A 192 6.89 -31.78 -12.96
CA LEU A 192 7.59 -32.02 -14.22
C LEU A 192 6.78 -32.94 -15.16
N LEU A 193 6.11 -33.96 -14.62
CA LEU A 193 5.19 -34.80 -15.41
C LEU A 193 4.02 -33.98 -15.98
N VAL A 194 3.43 -33.09 -15.19
CA VAL A 194 2.37 -32.17 -15.65
C VAL A 194 2.89 -31.19 -16.70
N PHE A 195 4.12 -30.69 -16.55
CA PHE A 195 4.77 -29.83 -17.53
C PHE A 195 5.03 -30.57 -18.86
N HIS A 196 5.51 -31.81 -18.79
CA HIS A 196 5.73 -32.64 -19.97
C HIS A 196 4.40 -32.98 -20.68
N ASP A 197 3.35 -33.35 -19.95
CA ASP A 197 2.01 -33.63 -20.55
C ASP A 197 1.41 -32.40 -21.25
N MET A 198 1.62 -31.21 -20.70
CA MET A 198 1.26 -29.95 -21.38
C MET A 198 1.98 -29.83 -22.74
N SER A 199 3.28 -30.08 -22.77
CA SER A 199 4.09 -29.96 -24.00
C SER A 199 3.75 -31.03 -25.04
N THR A 200 3.53 -32.30 -24.65
CA THR A 200 3.15 -33.37 -25.58
C THR A 200 1.79 -33.14 -26.24
N ARG A 201 0.91 -32.38 -25.57
CA ARG A 201 -0.38 -31.94 -26.11
C ARG A 201 -0.30 -30.71 -27.01
N GLY A 202 0.91 -30.21 -27.29
CA GLY A 202 1.15 -29.06 -28.15
C GLY A 202 0.81 -27.71 -27.50
N LEU A 203 0.54 -27.67 -26.19
CA LEU A 203 0.35 -26.41 -25.47
C LEU A 203 1.72 -25.81 -25.18
N LYS A 204 1.97 -24.60 -25.71
CA LYS A 204 3.25 -23.91 -25.53
C LYS A 204 3.30 -23.26 -24.13
N PRO A 205 4.23 -23.68 -23.24
CA PRO A 205 4.40 -23.01 -21.96
C PRO A 205 4.76 -21.54 -22.15
N ASN A 206 4.19 -20.67 -21.33
CA ASN A 206 4.48 -19.23 -21.34
C ASN A 206 5.42 -18.84 -20.19
N ALA A 207 5.83 -17.56 -20.13
CA ALA A 207 6.70 -17.04 -19.07
C ALA A 207 6.22 -17.39 -17.66
N VAL A 208 4.92 -17.26 -17.38
CA VAL A 208 4.33 -17.60 -16.07
C VAL A 208 4.50 -19.08 -15.72
N THR A 209 4.45 -19.97 -16.72
CA THR A 209 4.63 -21.41 -16.52
C THR A 209 6.07 -21.73 -16.14
N TYR A 210 7.04 -21.18 -16.88
CA TYR A 210 8.45 -21.34 -16.58
C TYR A 210 8.83 -20.71 -15.24
N ASP A 211 8.38 -19.49 -14.94
CA ASP A 211 8.61 -18.84 -13.65
C ASP A 211 8.06 -19.67 -12.48
N THR A 212 6.88 -20.28 -12.65
CA THR A 212 6.30 -21.16 -11.64
C THR A 212 7.16 -22.41 -11.42
N LEU A 213 7.64 -23.02 -12.51
CA LEU A 213 8.48 -24.22 -12.44
C LEU A 213 9.86 -23.91 -11.84
N VAL A 214 10.52 -22.85 -12.32
CA VAL A 214 11.81 -22.36 -11.80
C VAL A 214 11.71 -22.05 -10.31
N LYS A 215 10.62 -21.40 -9.88
CA LYS A 215 10.37 -21.17 -8.45
C LYS A 215 10.30 -22.47 -7.67
N GLY A 216 9.49 -23.43 -8.12
CA GLY A 216 9.34 -24.73 -7.44
C GLY A 216 10.66 -25.52 -7.38
N LEU A 217 11.38 -25.60 -8.50
CA LEU A 217 12.69 -26.26 -8.58
C LEU A 217 13.72 -25.60 -7.64
N SER A 218 13.68 -24.27 -7.55
CA SER A 218 14.62 -23.51 -6.72
C SER A 218 14.36 -23.73 -5.23
N GLU A 219 13.09 -23.78 -4.81
CA GLU A 219 12.69 -24.13 -3.44
C GLU A 219 13.06 -25.57 -3.08
N ALA A 220 13.11 -26.47 -4.07
CA ALA A 220 13.54 -27.85 -3.92
C ALA A 220 15.06 -28.07 -4.13
N HIS A 221 15.83 -26.99 -4.34
CA HIS A 221 17.28 -27.03 -4.61
C HIS A 221 17.72 -27.86 -5.83
N ARG A 222 16.83 -28.07 -6.82
CA ARG A 222 17.13 -28.79 -8.08
C ARG A 222 17.71 -27.85 -9.14
N TYR A 223 18.89 -27.29 -8.85
CA TYR A 223 19.49 -26.24 -9.67
C TYR A 223 19.98 -26.72 -11.05
N ASP A 224 20.25 -28.02 -11.23
CA ASP A 224 20.71 -28.55 -12.51
C ASP A 224 19.58 -28.53 -13.55
N GLU A 225 18.36 -28.92 -13.18
CA GLU A 225 17.19 -28.78 -14.06
C GLU A 225 16.84 -27.33 -14.37
N ILE A 226 17.09 -26.41 -13.44
CA ILE A 226 16.94 -24.97 -13.72
C ILE A 226 17.93 -24.56 -14.81
N LYS A 227 19.20 -25.02 -14.75
CA LYS A 227 20.18 -24.75 -15.80
C LYS A 227 19.75 -25.35 -17.13
N ASP A 228 19.21 -26.56 -17.14
CA ASP A 228 18.73 -27.20 -18.37
C ASP A 228 17.57 -26.41 -19.00
N ILE A 229 16.63 -25.92 -18.17
CA ILE A 229 15.54 -25.02 -18.60
C ILE A 229 16.08 -23.69 -19.13
N LEU A 230 17.04 -23.06 -18.45
CA LEU A 230 17.62 -21.78 -18.86
C LEU A 230 18.47 -21.89 -20.14
N ASN A 231 19.18 -23.00 -20.31
CA ASN A 231 20.01 -23.28 -21.48
C ASN A 231 19.19 -23.81 -22.67
N GLY A 232 17.89 -24.08 -22.48
CA GLY A 232 17.03 -24.63 -23.51
C GLY A 232 17.43 -26.05 -23.94
N VAL A 233 18.04 -26.82 -23.04
CA VAL A 233 18.53 -28.18 -23.31
C VAL A 233 17.35 -29.15 -23.47
N ASP A 234 16.23 -28.87 -22.80
CA ASP A 234 14.98 -29.62 -22.99
C ASP A 234 14.11 -29.02 -24.10
N THR A 235 14.00 -29.82 -25.16
CA THR A 235 13.19 -29.67 -26.37
C THR A 235 11.75 -29.25 -26.09
N PHE A 236 11.27 -28.19 -26.76
CA PHE A 236 9.97 -28.03 -27.46
C PHE A 236 9.67 -26.55 -27.77
N THR A 237 10.26 -25.59 -27.04
CA THR A 237 10.25 -24.15 -27.36
C THR A 237 11.52 -23.45 -26.88
N THR A 238 11.95 -22.40 -27.57
CA THR A 238 12.97 -21.46 -27.06
C THR A 238 12.33 -20.61 -25.95
N PHE A 239 12.50 -21.01 -24.69
CA PHE A 239 12.24 -20.14 -23.56
C PHE A 239 13.30 -19.02 -23.56
N ALA A 240 12.85 -17.77 -23.53
CA ALA A 240 13.72 -16.63 -23.32
C ALA A 240 13.51 -16.17 -21.87
N PRO A 241 14.45 -16.45 -20.95
CA PRO A 241 14.36 -15.98 -19.58
C PRO A 241 14.23 -14.46 -19.55
N ASP A 242 13.36 -13.96 -18.68
CA ASP A 242 13.21 -12.52 -18.46
C ASP A 242 13.74 -12.12 -17.07
N ALA A 243 13.63 -10.84 -16.74
CA ALA A 243 14.05 -10.34 -15.43
C ALA A 243 13.30 -11.00 -14.27
N CYS A 244 12.04 -11.44 -14.46
CA CYS A 244 11.25 -12.11 -13.44
C CYS A 244 11.86 -13.48 -13.10
N THR A 245 12.25 -14.25 -14.11
CA THR A 245 12.90 -15.56 -13.94
C THR A 245 14.18 -15.45 -13.10
N PHE A 246 15.06 -14.50 -13.42
CA PHE A 246 16.28 -14.26 -12.64
C PHE A 246 15.99 -13.73 -11.23
N ASN A 247 14.99 -12.87 -11.07
CA ASN A 247 14.58 -12.37 -9.75
C ASN A 247 14.08 -13.48 -8.83
N ILE A 248 13.40 -14.50 -9.36
CA ILE A 248 12.98 -15.69 -8.62
C ILE A 248 14.20 -16.45 -8.09
N LEU A 249 15.21 -16.66 -8.94
CA LEU A 249 16.45 -17.36 -8.57
C LEU A 249 17.28 -16.59 -7.55
N ILE A 250 17.46 -15.28 -7.77
CA ILE A 250 18.16 -14.39 -6.82
C ILE A 250 17.47 -14.48 -5.46
N LYS A 251 16.14 -14.33 -5.42
CA LYS A 251 15.38 -14.40 -4.18
C LYS A 251 15.51 -15.76 -3.50
N SER A 252 15.39 -16.84 -4.25
CA SER A 252 15.51 -18.19 -3.69
C SER A 252 16.89 -18.44 -3.09
N HIS A 253 17.98 -18.06 -3.77
CA HIS A 253 19.32 -18.16 -3.21
C HIS A 253 19.50 -17.27 -1.96
N CYS A 254 18.93 -16.06 -1.94
CA CYS A 254 18.92 -15.20 -0.76
C CYS A 254 18.18 -15.81 0.43
N ASP A 255 16.98 -16.37 0.18
CA ASP A 255 16.14 -17.03 1.19
C ASP A 255 16.82 -18.31 1.75
N ALA A 256 17.55 -19.05 0.91
CA ALA A 256 18.40 -20.18 1.30
C ALA A 256 19.72 -19.76 1.99
N GLY A 257 20.03 -18.45 2.01
CA GLY A 257 21.26 -17.92 2.60
C GLY A 257 22.52 -18.04 1.74
N HIS A 258 22.41 -18.52 0.50
CA HIS A 258 23.49 -18.65 -0.47
C HIS A 258 23.71 -17.33 -1.24
N VAL A 259 24.10 -16.27 -0.55
CA VAL A 259 24.14 -14.90 -1.11
C VAL A 259 25.17 -14.77 -2.25
N ASP A 260 26.30 -15.47 -2.19
CA ASP A 260 27.28 -15.43 -3.28
C ASP A 260 26.77 -16.12 -4.55
N ALA A 261 25.95 -17.16 -4.41
CA ALA A 261 25.25 -17.75 -5.54
C ALA A 261 24.20 -16.79 -6.11
N ALA A 262 23.45 -16.08 -5.25
CA ALA A 262 22.52 -15.05 -5.69
C ALA A 262 23.23 -13.94 -6.49
N MET A 263 24.43 -13.53 -6.07
CA MET A 263 25.25 -12.59 -6.84
C MET A 263 25.75 -13.15 -8.16
N LYS A 264 26.12 -14.43 -8.24
CA LYS A 264 26.48 -15.07 -9.52
C LYS A 264 25.31 -15.04 -10.49
N VAL A 265 24.09 -15.37 -10.02
CA VAL A 265 22.86 -15.29 -10.83
C VAL A 265 22.60 -13.85 -11.30
N PHE A 266 22.82 -12.85 -10.45
CA PHE A 266 22.71 -11.43 -10.84
C PHE A 266 23.74 -11.04 -11.91
N GLN A 267 24.97 -11.56 -11.83
CA GLN A 267 26.00 -11.34 -12.86
C GLN A 267 25.68 -12.07 -14.17
N GLU A 268 25.13 -13.29 -14.11
CA GLU A 268 24.66 -14.03 -15.28
C GLU A 268 23.55 -13.27 -16.01
N MET A 269 22.61 -12.69 -15.26
CA MET A 269 21.57 -11.81 -15.82
C MET A 269 22.17 -10.64 -16.62
N LEU A 270 23.20 -9.98 -16.07
CA LEU A 270 23.92 -8.91 -16.75
C LEU A 270 24.68 -9.40 -18.00
N ASN A 271 25.32 -10.57 -17.93
CA ASN A 271 26.04 -11.17 -19.05
C ASN A 271 25.11 -11.55 -20.22
N MET A 272 23.85 -11.90 -19.92
CA MET A 272 22.80 -12.13 -20.91
C MET A 272 22.18 -10.83 -21.46
N ASN A 273 22.70 -9.66 -21.10
CA ASN A 273 22.18 -8.34 -21.45
C ASN A 273 20.72 -8.11 -21.01
N LEU A 274 20.28 -8.79 -19.95
CA LEU A 274 18.97 -8.55 -19.33
C LEU A 274 19.11 -7.44 -18.28
N PRO A 275 18.42 -6.30 -18.42
CA PRO A 275 18.57 -5.18 -17.48
C PRO A 275 17.94 -5.54 -16.12
N PRO A 276 18.70 -5.51 -15.01
CA PRO A 276 18.14 -5.72 -13.68
C PRO A 276 17.15 -4.62 -13.33
N ASP A 277 16.01 -5.02 -12.75
CA ASP A 277 14.93 -4.10 -12.41
C ASP A 277 14.94 -3.78 -10.90
N SER A 278 13.96 -3.00 -10.44
CA SER A 278 13.88 -2.63 -9.03
C SER A 278 13.79 -3.86 -8.10
N ALA A 279 13.17 -4.96 -8.54
CA ALA A 279 13.04 -6.15 -7.72
C ALA A 279 14.41 -6.83 -7.56
N SER A 280 15.22 -6.93 -8.62
CA SER A 280 16.58 -7.50 -8.60
C SER A 280 17.45 -6.85 -7.53
N TYR A 281 17.55 -5.52 -7.54
CA TYR A 281 18.35 -4.77 -6.56
C TYR A 281 17.75 -4.84 -5.16
N SER A 282 16.42 -4.69 -5.03
CA SER A 282 15.78 -4.62 -3.71
C SER A 282 16.00 -5.88 -2.87
N VAL A 283 15.97 -7.06 -3.50
CA VAL A 283 16.17 -8.34 -2.82
C VAL A 283 17.61 -8.47 -2.32
N LEU A 284 18.59 -8.19 -3.19
CA LEU A 284 20.00 -8.28 -2.84
C LEU A 284 20.39 -7.26 -1.77
N ILE A 285 20.06 -5.97 -1.97
CA ILE A 285 20.38 -4.90 -1.01
C ILE A 285 19.79 -5.21 0.36
N ARG A 286 18.51 -5.60 0.42
CA ARG A 286 17.86 -5.96 1.68
C ARG A 286 18.57 -7.15 2.34
N THR A 287 18.93 -8.17 1.57
CA THR A 287 19.60 -9.37 2.09
C THR A 287 20.98 -9.03 2.65
N PHE A 288 21.76 -8.21 1.95
CA PHE A 288 23.05 -7.73 2.44
C PHE A 288 22.92 -6.90 3.72
N CYS A 289 21.95 -5.99 3.79
CA CYS A 289 21.68 -5.23 5.01
C CYS A 289 21.33 -6.14 6.19
N LEU A 290 20.48 -7.16 5.99
CA LEU A 290 20.11 -8.12 7.05
C LEU A 290 21.30 -8.95 7.55
N ARG A 291 22.33 -9.14 6.72
CA ARG A 291 23.58 -9.83 7.07
C ARG A 291 24.69 -8.90 7.57
N ASN A 292 24.42 -7.59 7.69
CA ASN A 292 25.41 -6.56 7.99
C ASN A 292 26.56 -6.44 6.95
N GLU A 293 26.37 -6.95 5.73
CA GLU A 293 27.31 -6.79 4.61
C GLU A 293 27.10 -5.46 3.89
N PHE A 294 27.21 -4.35 4.62
CA PHE A 294 26.81 -3.03 4.13
C PHE A 294 27.67 -2.51 2.98
N ASP A 295 28.94 -2.91 2.87
CA ASP A 295 29.80 -2.51 1.74
C ASP A 295 29.24 -3.01 0.41
N ARG A 296 28.83 -4.29 0.35
CA ARG A 296 28.19 -4.88 -0.83
C ARG A 296 26.82 -4.25 -1.09
N ALA A 297 26.03 -4.01 -0.04
CA ALA A 297 24.76 -3.31 -0.16
C ALA A 297 24.95 -1.91 -0.77
N GLU A 298 25.95 -1.16 -0.31
CA GLU A 298 26.26 0.19 -0.78
C GLU A 298 26.69 0.21 -2.24
N THR A 299 27.51 -0.76 -2.68
CA THR A 299 27.90 -0.87 -4.10
C THR A 299 26.68 -1.03 -5.02
N LEU A 300 25.77 -1.96 -4.70
CA LEU A 300 24.54 -2.16 -5.46
C LEU A 300 23.59 -0.97 -5.36
N PHE A 301 23.55 -0.30 -4.22
CA PHE A 301 22.71 0.88 -4.01
C PHE A 301 23.19 2.08 -4.85
N ASN A 302 24.51 2.24 -5.02
CA ASN A 302 25.08 3.24 -5.91
C ASN A 302 24.82 2.89 -7.38
N ASP A 303 25.04 1.64 -7.77
CA ASP A 303 24.77 1.17 -9.13
C ASP A 303 23.29 1.38 -9.53
N LEU A 304 22.37 1.08 -8.61
CA LEU A 304 20.93 1.36 -8.74
C LEU A 304 20.65 2.85 -9.03
N PHE A 305 21.30 3.74 -8.29
CA PHE A 305 21.12 5.19 -8.43
C PHE A 305 21.68 5.72 -9.76
N GLU A 306 22.91 5.32 -10.11
CA GLU A 306 23.64 5.76 -11.30
C GLU A 306 22.94 5.31 -12.59
N LYS A 307 22.52 4.04 -12.64
CA LYS A 307 21.76 3.48 -13.76
C LYS A 307 20.32 3.98 -13.82
N LYS A 308 19.86 4.75 -12.84
CA LYS A 308 18.48 5.30 -12.74
C LYS A 308 17.40 4.22 -12.87
N VAL A 309 17.68 3.02 -12.35
CA VAL A 309 16.80 1.84 -12.49
C VAL A 309 15.39 2.13 -11.95
N LEU A 310 15.31 2.86 -10.84
CA LEU A 310 14.05 3.25 -10.21
C LEU A 310 13.20 4.21 -11.07
N LEU A 311 13.80 4.89 -12.05
CA LEU A 311 13.08 5.78 -12.96
C LEU A 311 12.60 5.05 -14.24
N GLY A 312 13.12 3.85 -14.55
CA GLY A 312 12.83 3.07 -15.75
C GLY A 312 11.40 2.52 -15.79
N LYS A 313 10.64 2.77 -16.87
CA LYS A 313 9.18 2.43 -16.98
C LYS A 313 8.92 0.93 -16.95
N ASP A 314 9.93 0.15 -17.30
CA ASP A 314 9.88 -1.29 -17.42
C ASP A 314 10.22 -1.94 -16.07
N GLY A 315 9.54 -3.05 -15.75
CA GLY A 315 9.77 -3.83 -14.52
C GLY A 315 8.84 -3.53 -13.34
N CYS A 316 9.18 -4.09 -12.18
CA CYS A 316 8.36 -4.01 -10.97
C CYS A 316 8.30 -2.58 -10.38
N LYS A 317 7.14 -2.19 -9.84
CA LYS A 317 7.03 -0.94 -9.08
C LYS A 317 7.94 -1.01 -7.84
N PRO A 318 8.87 -0.05 -7.67
CA PRO A 318 9.77 -0.08 -6.53
C PRO A 318 9.04 -0.06 -5.19
N LEU A 319 9.42 -0.96 -4.30
CA LEU A 319 8.95 -0.97 -2.92
C LEU A 319 9.93 -0.19 -2.06
N ALA A 320 9.56 1.02 -1.64
CA ALA A 320 10.43 1.87 -0.83
C ALA A 320 10.89 1.19 0.48
N ALA A 321 9.98 0.48 1.15
CA ALA A 321 10.29 -0.27 2.38
C ALA A 321 11.45 -1.27 2.25
N ALA A 322 11.76 -1.76 1.04
CA ALA A 322 12.89 -2.67 0.83
C ALA A 322 14.26 -2.00 1.03
N TYR A 323 14.32 -0.67 0.91
CA TYR A 323 15.54 0.12 1.06
C TYR A 323 15.68 0.75 2.44
N ASN A 324 14.67 0.65 3.32
CA ASN A 324 14.71 1.26 4.66
C ASN A 324 15.94 0.84 5.49
N PRO A 325 16.36 -0.44 5.53
CA PRO A 325 17.59 -0.82 6.22
C PRO A 325 18.83 -0.10 5.70
N MET A 326 18.88 0.17 4.39
CA MET A 326 19.98 0.91 3.77
C MET A 326 19.90 2.40 4.11
N PHE A 327 18.70 2.98 4.13
CA PHE A 327 18.51 4.37 4.58
C PHE A 327 18.96 4.55 6.03
N GLU A 328 18.58 3.64 6.92
CA GLU A 328 18.99 3.65 8.32
C GLU A 328 20.52 3.58 8.47
N TYR A 329 21.16 2.65 7.76
CA TYR A 329 22.63 2.51 7.76
C TYR A 329 23.33 3.77 7.24
N LEU A 330 22.90 4.31 6.10
CA LEU A 330 23.51 5.50 5.51
C LEU A 330 23.33 6.72 6.40
N CYS A 331 22.15 6.90 7.02
CA CYS A 331 21.91 7.97 7.98
C CYS A 331 22.77 7.83 9.24
N ALA A 332 22.97 6.61 9.74
CA ALA A 332 23.81 6.36 10.92
C ALA A 332 25.29 6.67 10.65
N ASN A 333 25.74 6.55 9.39
CA ASN A 333 27.13 6.75 8.99
C ASN A 333 27.42 8.11 8.33
N GLY A 334 26.52 9.10 8.47
CA GLY A 334 26.76 10.45 7.95
C GLY A 334 26.60 10.60 6.43
N LYS A 335 25.98 9.62 5.76
CA LYS A 335 25.75 9.55 4.31
C LYS A 335 24.28 9.81 3.93
N THR A 336 23.52 10.60 4.71
CA THR A 336 22.08 10.82 4.49
C THR A 336 21.75 11.37 3.09
N ARG A 337 22.63 12.17 2.47
CA ARG A 337 22.44 12.66 1.08
C ARG A 337 22.31 11.54 0.05
N GLN A 338 23.07 10.47 0.21
CA GLN A 338 23.04 9.31 -0.69
C GLN A 338 21.70 8.57 -0.54
N ALA A 339 21.24 8.38 0.70
CA ALA A 339 19.92 7.80 0.99
C ALA A 339 18.78 8.66 0.40
N GLU A 340 18.85 9.98 0.60
CA GLU A 340 17.86 10.92 0.09
C GLU A 340 17.78 10.93 -1.44
N ASN A 341 18.91 10.81 -2.14
CA ASN A 341 18.98 10.77 -3.60
C ASN A 341 18.15 9.61 -4.17
N VAL A 342 18.31 8.41 -3.62
CA VAL A 342 17.53 7.22 -4.01
C VAL A 342 16.07 7.37 -3.59
N PHE A 343 15.82 7.87 -2.38
CA PHE A 343 14.46 8.13 -1.90
C PHE A 343 13.69 9.08 -2.84
N ARG A 344 14.33 10.16 -3.32
CA ARG A 344 13.72 11.08 -4.29
C ARG A 344 13.40 10.40 -5.63
N GLN A 345 14.19 9.42 -6.08
CA GLN A 345 13.84 8.61 -7.26
C GLN A 345 12.59 7.76 -7.01
N LEU A 346 12.49 7.10 -5.84
CA LEU A 346 11.29 6.35 -5.43
C LEU A 346 10.04 7.24 -5.37
N MET A 347 10.17 8.46 -4.84
CA MET A 347 9.06 9.40 -4.74
C MET A 347 8.53 9.88 -6.11
N LYS A 348 9.42 10.00 -7.11
CA LYS A 348 9.02 10.33 -8.50
C LYS A 348 8.18 9.21 -9.14
N ARG A 349 8.36 7.97 -8.70
CA ARG A 349 7.53 6.81 -9.07
C ARG A 349 6.19 6.72 -8.35
N GLY A 350 5.93 7.62 -7.40
CA GLY A 350 4.74 7.58 -6.57
C GLY A 350 4.83 6.62 -5.40
N ALA A 351 6.05 6.18 -5.02
CA ALA A 351 6.22 5.43 -3.78
C ALA A 351 5.74 6.26 -2.58
N GLN A 352 5.20 5.57 -1.59
CA GLN A 352 4.71 6.14 -0.33
C GLN A 352 5.34 5.33 0.80
N ASP A 353 6.21 5.96 1.58
CA ASP A 353 6.84 5.35 2.75
C ASP A 353 7.07 6.40 3.84
N PRO A 354 6.10 6.59 4.75
CA PRO A 354 6.26 7.50 5.88
C PRO A 354 7.50 7.23 6.74
N PRO A 355 7.88 5.96 7.05
CA PRO A 355 9.08 5.67 7.83
C PRO A 355 10.36 6.24 7.22
N SER A 356 10.55 6.12 5.89
CA SER A 356 11.70 6.70 5.19
C SER A 356 11.83 8.20 5.37
N TYR A 357 10.71 8.95 5.41
CA TYR A 357 10.76 10.39 5.68
C TYR A 357 11.35 10.66 7.06
N THR A 358 10.84 10.00 8.10
CA THR A 358 11.35 10.13 9.47
C THR A 358 12.84 9.79 9.55
N THR A 359 13.27 8.66 8.97
CA THR A 359 14.67 8.24 8.97
C THR A 359 15.60 9.26 8.29
N LEU A 360 15.17 9.86 7.17
CA LEU A 360 15.97 10.86 6.46
C LEU A 360 15.97 12.22 7.17
N ILE A 361 14.84 12.67 7.73
CA ILE A 361 14.76 13.93 8.48
C ILE A 361 15.67 13.84 9.71
N THR A 362 15.55 12.77 10.49
CA THR A 362 16.38 12.54 11.67
C THR A 362 17.87 12.39 11.30
N GLY A 363 18.19 11.68 10.21
CA GLY A 363 19.55 11.56 9.67
C GLY A 363 20.17 12.92 9.32
N HIS A 364 19.46 13.76 8.57
CA HIS A 364 19.96 15.11 8.22
C HIS A 364 20.15 16.00 9.44
N CYS A 365 19.26 15.90 10.43
CA CYS A 365 19.41 16.64 11.67
C CYS A 365 20.64 16.19 12.47
N ARG A 366 20.96 14.89 12.51
CA ARG A 366 22.20 14.37 13.12
C ARG A 366 23.45 14.88 12.41
N GLU A 367 23.38 15.03 11.09
CA GLU A 367 24.46 15.58 10.25
C GLU A 367 24.50 17.13 10.23
N GLY A 368 23.63 17.81 10.98
CA GLY A 368 23.56 19.28 11.02
C GLY A 368 22.95 19.95 9.78
N ARG A 369 22.35 19.18 8.86
CA ARG A 369 21.74 19.68 7.61
C ARG A 369 20.25 20.01 7.80
N PHE A 370 19.94 20.85 8.79
CA PHE A 370 18.56 21.12 9.21
C PHE A 370 17.66 21.71 8.11
N LYS A 371 18.20 22.47 7.14
CA LYS A 371 17.41 22.98 6.00
C LYS A 371 16.90 21.86 5.10
N ALA A 372 17.73 20.87 4.79
CA ALA A 372 17.33 19.70 4.01
C ALA A 372 16.28 18.85 4.77
N ALA A 373 16.47 18.69 6.08
CA ALA A 373 15.50 18.04 6.95
C ALA A 373 14.13 18.77 6.94
N TYR A 374 14.13 20.11 6.99
CA TYR A 374 12.92 20.91 6.89
C TYR A 374 12.23 20.78 5.52
N GLU A 375 12.97 20.73 4.42
CA GLU A 375 12.37 20.49 3.09
C GLU A 375 11.66 19.12 3.00
N LEU A 376 12.27 18.09 3.59
CA LEU A 376 11.67 16.75 3.66
C LEU A 376 10.42 16.74 4.54
N LEU A 377 10.42 17.45 5.67
CA LEU A 377 9.23 17.64 6.51
C LEU A 377 8.08 18.27 5.72
N VAL A 378 8.35 19.35 4.98
CA VAL A 378 7.34 20.02 4.14
C VAL A 378 6.80 19.07 3.09
N LEU A 379 7.67 18.27 2.47
CA LEU A 379 7.26 17.27 1.47
C LEU A 379 6.40 16.15 2.09
N MET A 380 6.74 15.69 3.29
CA MET A 380 5.99 14.68 4.06
C MET A 380 4.56 15.17 4.33
N LEU A 381 4.41 16.39 4.85
CA LEU A 381 3.12 16.99 5.16
C LEU A 381 2.27 17.28 3.93
N ARG A 382 2.88 17.70 2.81
CA ARG A 382 2.19 17.88 1.52
C ARG A 382 1.57 16.58 1.00
N ARG A 383 2.08 15.43 1.44
CA ARG A 383 1.55 14.10 1.10
C ARG A 383 0.62 13.53 2.18
N GLU A 384 0.17 14.37 3.11
CA GLU A 384 -0.71 14.00 4.22
C GLU A 384 -0.10 12.95 5.17
N PHE A 385 1.22 12.83 5.20
CA PHE A 385 1.92 12.02 6.20
C PHE A 385 2.26 12.89 7.40
N VAL A 386 1.89 12.40 8.59
CA VAL A 386 2.12 13.09 9.85
C VAL A 386 3.41 12.56 10.48
N PRO A 387 4.42 13.42 10.71
CA PRO A 387 5.63 13.05 11.44
C PRO A 387 5.34 12.78 12.91
N ASP A 388 6.19 12.00 13.56
CA ASP A 388 6.15 11.82 15.01
C ASP A 388 6.64 13.06 15.77
N LEU A 389 6.37 13.06 17.08
CA LEU A 389 6.74 14.15 18.00
C LEU A 389 8.25 14.40 18.01
N ASP A 390 9.04 13.34 18.11
CA ASP A 390 10.50 13.40 18.22
C ASP A 390 11.13 14.05 16.99
N THR A 391 10.60 13.77 15.79
CA THR A 391 11.03 14.37 14.53
C THR A 391 10.85 15.89 14.54
N TYR A 392 9.72 16.38 15.06
CA TYR A 392 9.49 17.82 15.20
C TYR A 392 10.44 18.45 16.20
N GLU A 393 10.58 17.87 17.39
CA GLU A 393 11.41 18.45 18.46
C GLU A 393 12.88 18.50 18.06
N LEU A 394 13.38 17.42 17.46
CA LEU A 394 14.76 17.31 17.00
C LEU A 394 15.07 18.33 15.88
N LEU A 395 14.13 18.54 14.95
CA LEU A 395 14.28 19.55 13.91
C LEU A 395 14.18 20.98 14.45
N ILE A 396 13.23 21.28 15.34
CA ILE A 396 13.09 22.61 15.97
C ILE A 396 14.37 22.95 16.74
N GLY A 397 14.84 22.05 17.62
CA GLY A 397 16.06 22.25 18.39
C GLY A 397 17.29 22.44 17.49
N GLY A 398 17.37 21.69 16.40
CA GLY A 398 18.39 21.83 15.38
C GLY A 398 18.39 23.18 14.65
N LEU A 399 17.21 23.62 14.19
CA LEU A 399 17.03 24.91 13.52
C LEU A 399 17.38 26.08 14.45
N LEU A 400 17.02 25.99 15.73
CA LEU A 400 17.40 26.98 16.74
C LEU A 400 18.92 27.05 16.94
N LYS A 401 19.62 25.91 16.96
CA LYS A 401 21.09 25.86 17.08
C LYS A 401 21.81 26.58 15.93
N ILE A 402 21.30 26.50 14.71
CA ILE A 402 21.86 27.21 13.54
C ILE A 402 21.31 28.64 13.38
N GLY A 403 20.45 29.10 14.28
CA GLY A 403 19.88 30.45 14.26
C GLY A 403 18.77 30.68 13.24
N GLU A 404 18.20 29.62 12.66
CA GLU A 404 17.09 29.69 11.70
C GLU A 404 15.73 29.79 12.43
N ALA A 405 15.53 30.91 13.14
CA ALA A 405 14.39 31.13 14.03
C ALA A 405 13.02 31.06 13.32
N LEU A 406 12.93 31.58 12.09
CA LEU A 406 11.70 31.57 11.30
C LEU A 406 11.28 30.15 10.90
N LEU A 407 12.25 29.32 10.49
CA LEU A 407 11.98 27.91 10.15
C LEU A 407 11.60 27.12 11.39
N ALA A 408 12.25 27.38 12.54
CA ALA A 408 11.88 26.75 13.80
C ALA A 408 10.45 27.12 14.22
N HIS A 409 10.07 28.40 14.10
CA HIS A 409 8.72 28.87 14.39
C HIS A 409 7.66 28.27 13.45
N ASP A 410 7.93 28.22 12.15
CA ASP A 410 7.01 27.60 11.19
C ASP A 410 6.90 26.07 11.42
N THR A 411 8.00 25.40 11.78
CA THR A 411 8.00 23.97 12.15
C THR A 411 7.12 23.73 13.38
N LEU A 412 7.20 24.60 14.40
CA LEU A 412 6.34 24.58 15.58
C LEU A 412 4.86 24.75 15.21
N GLN A 413 4.53 25.67 14.28
CA GLN A 413 3.16 25.82 13.81
C GLN A 413 2.67 24.57 13.06
N LYS A 414 3.52 23.95 12.23
CA LYS A 414 3.20 22.69 11.55
C LYS A 414 2.95 21.55 12.54
N MET A 415 3.74 21.46 13.61
CA MET A 415 3.55 20.50 14.70
C MET A 415 2.16 20.66 15.36
N LEU A 416 1.74 21.90 15.65
CA LEU A 416 0.41 22.18 16.19
C LEU A 416 -0.73 21.81 15.23
N ARG A 417 -0.55 22.03 13.92
CA ARG A 417 -1.52 21.64 12.89
C ARG A 417 -1.67 20.13 12.78
N SER A 418 -0.61 19.38 13.08
CA SER A 418 -0.62 17.91 13.23
C SER A 418 -1.22 17.44 14.56
N SER A 419 -1.84 18.33 15.34
CA SER A 419 -2.49 18.04 16.63
C SER A 419 -1.54 17.61 17.76
N TYR A 420 -0.23 17.80 17.61
CA TYR A 420 0.71 17.65 18.73
C TYR A 420 0.75 18.92 19.57
N LEU A 421 0.77 18.76 20.89
CA LEU A 421 0.95 19.86 21.83
C LEU A 421 2.41 19.88 22.31
N PRO A 422 3.23 20.87 21.89
CA PRO A 422 4.61 20.98 22.33
C PRO A 422 4.70 21.29 23.84
N VAL A 423 5.77 20.80 24.47
CA VAL A 423 6.11 21.19 25.85
C VAL A 423 6.45 22.69 25.92
N ALA A 424 6.21 23.31 27.08
CA ALA A 424 6.41 24.75 27.26
C ALA A 424 7.85 25.19 26.96
N THR A 425 8.84 24.34 27.25
CA THR A 425 10.26 24.59 26.97
C THR A 425 10.54 24.78 25.47
N THR A 426 9.87 24.03 24.59
CA THR A 426 10.00 24.17 23.13
C THR A 426 9.48 25.54 22.68
N PHE A 427 8.33 25.97 23.19
CA PHE A 427 7.80 27.31 22.93
C PHE A 427 8.73 28.41 23.45
N HIS A 428 9.23 28.28 24.68
CA HIS A 428 10.13 29.27 25.27
C HIS A 428 11.42 29.38 24.47
N SER A 429 11.98 28.26 24.01
CA SER A 429 13.21 28.23 23.21
C SER A 429 13.02 28.93 21.85
N VAL A 430 11.89 28.67 21.17
CA VAL A 430 11.54 29.35 19.91
C VAL A 430 11.31 30.84 20.15
N LEU A 431 10.55 31.21 21.18
CA LEU A 431 10.26 32.61 21.51
C LEU A 431 11.55 33.37 21.86
N ALA A 432 12.45 32.78 22.64
CA ALA A 432 13.73 33.39 23.00
C ALA A 432 14.56 33.74 21.76
N GLU A 433 14.68 32.83 20.79
CA GLU A 433 15.46 33.09 19.58
C GLU A 433 14.74 34.10 18.65
N LEU A 434 13.40 34.08 18.56
CA LEU A 434 12.63 35.09 17.80
C LEU A 434 12.82 36.50 18.36
N VAL A 435 12.73 36.66 19.68
CA VAL A 435 12.94 37.94 20.37
C VAL A 435 14.37 38.42 20.16
N LYS A 436 15.36 37.54 20.37
CA LYS A 436 16.79 37.86 20.18
C LYS A 436 17.09 38.35 18.76
N ARG A 437 16.42 37.77 17.75
CA ARG A 437 16.56 38.15 16.33
C ARG A 437 15.66 39.29 15.88
N LYS A 438 14.86 39.86 16.80
CA LYS A 438 13.93 40.98 16.54
C LYS A 438 12.78 40.66 15.57
N PHE A 439 12.31 39.41 15.52
CA PHE A 439 11.13 39.01 14.75
C PHE A 439 9.83 39.32 15.51
N ALA A 440 9.36 40.57 15.42
CA ALA A 440 8.26 41.08 16.24
C ALA A 440 6.91 40.37 15.98
N ASN A 441 6.55 40.15 14.71
CA ASN A 441 5.27 39.54 14.34
C ASN A 441 5.16 38.09 14.79
N GLU A 442 6.23 37.33 14.60
CA GLU A 442 6.33 35.92 14.94
C GLU A 442 6.39 35.74 16.46
N SER A 443 7.10 36.63 17.17
CA SER A 443 7.10 36.67 18.63
C SER A 443 5.69 36.90 19.19
N PHE A 444 4.95 37.87 18.63
CA PHE A 444 3.54 38.10 18.96
C PHE A 444 2.69 36.84 18.72
N GLY A 445 2.82 36.23 17.53
CA GLY A 445 2.08 35.02 17.18
C GLY A 445 2.39 33.86 18.12
N CYS A 446 3.65 33.70 18.54
CA CYS A 446 4.09 32.66 19.47
C CYS A 446 3.46 32.83 20.86
N VAL A 447 3.53 34.03 21.45
CA VAL A 447 2.92 34.31 22.77
C VAL A 447 1.40 34.09 22.73
N ARG A 448 0.74 34.54 21.67
CA ARG A 448 -0.70 34.36 21.49
C ARG A 448 -1.07 32.88 21.36
N LEU A 449 -0.34 32.12 20.55
CA LEU A 449 -0.54 30.67 20.40
C LEU A 449 -0.39 29.92 21.72
N MET A 450 0.60 30.31 22.54
CA MET A 450 0.77 29.72 23.87
C MET A 450 -0.44 29.99 24.77
N LEU A 451 -1.03 31.19 24.75
CA LEU A 451 -2.26 31.49 25.49
C LEU A 451 -3.46 30.68 24.97
N GLU A 452 -3.68 30.66 23.66
CA GLU A 452 -4.76 29.91 23.01
C GLU A 452 -4.71 28.41 23.34
N LYS A 453 -3.50 27.85 23.44
CA LYS A 453 -3.26 26.43 23.74
C LYS A 453 -3.05 26.13 25.24
N ARG A 454 -3.25 27.12 26.12
CA ARG A 454 -3.06 27.02 27.58
C ARG A 454 -1.66 26.52 27.99
N ILE A 455 -0.64 26.94 27.25
CA ILE A 455 0.76 26.65 27.54
C ILE A 455 1.31 27.74 28.47
N ARG A 456 2.04 27.31 29.51
CA ARG A 456 2.59 28.21 30.52
C ARG A 456 3.50 29.26 29.88
N GLN A 457 3.23 30.54 30.16
CA GLN A 457 4.05 31.65 29.68
C GLN A 457 5.36 31.76 30.49
N ASN A 458 6.40 32.27 29.84
CA ASN A 458 7.59 32.78 30.50
C ASN A 458 7.46 34.31 30.53
N ILE A 459 7.26 34.88 31.73
CA ILE A 459 6.92 36.31 31.91
C ILE A 459 8.00 37.22 31.33
N GLU A 460 9.27 36.88 31.53
CA GLU A 460 10.38 37.67 31.00
C GLU A 460 10.37 37.66 29.48
N LEU A 461 10.31 36.48 28.85
CA LEU A 461 10.29 36.37 27.39
C LEU A 461 9.06 37.05 26.78
N SER A 462 7.89 36.90 27.39
CA SER A 462 6.66 37.56 26.96
C SER A 462 6.78 39.08 27.08
N THR A 463 7.41 39.61 28.14
CA THR A 463 7.66 41.05 28.28
C THR A 463 8.65 41.56 27.23
N HIS A 464 9.71 40.80 26.93
CA HIS A 464 10.63 41.17 25.86
C HIS A 464 9.95 41.16 24.47
N ALA A 465 9.03 40.22 24.22
CA ALA A 465 8.23 40.22 23.00
C ALA A 465 7.32 41.47 22.90
N VAL A 466 6.72 41.91 24.02
CA VAL A 466 5.92 43.14 24.07
C VAL A 466 6.79 44.37 23.79
N ARG A 467 7.96 44.49 24.42
CA ARG A 467 8.94 45.56 24.15
C ARG A 467 9.30 45.62 22.67
N LEU A 468 9.57 44.45 22.08
CA LEU A 468 9.93 44.35 20.67
C LEU A 468 8.82 44.92 19.77
N LEU A 469 7.55 44.62 20.06
CA LEU A 469 6.40 45.16 19.32
C LEU A 469 6.27 46.69 19.43
N PHE A 470 6.49 47.24 20.63
CA PHE A 470 6.52 48.69 20.82
C PHE A 470 7.65 49.35 20.02
N SER A 471 8.84 48.75 20.03
CA SER A 471 10.00 49.24 19.28
C SER A 471 9.83 49.14 17.76
N SER A 472 9.02 48.18 17.27
CA SER A 472 8.76 47.98 15.84
C SER A 472 7.56 48.76 15.30
N ALA A 473 7.09 49.79 16.03
CA ALA A 473 5.91 50.60 15.68
C ALA A 473 4.58 49.80 15.54
N GLN A 474 4.46 48.64 16.18
CA GLN A 474 3.25 47.79 16.16
C GLN A 474 2.46 47.91 17.47
N LYS A 475 2.15 49.15 17.88
CA LYS A 475 1.57 49.47 19.19
C LYS A 475 0.25 48.74 19.45
N GLU A 476 -0.62 48.62 18.45
CA GLU A 476 -1.91 47.93 18.58
C GLU A 476 -1.74 46.46 19.01
N LYS A 477 -0.79 45.75 18.40
CA LYS A 477 -0.49 44.35 18.76
C LYS A 477 0.15 44.25 20.14
N ALA A 478 0.97 45.22 20.51
CA ALA A 478 1.56 45.30 21.85
C ALA A 478 0.48 45.47 22.94
N PHE A 479 -0.46 46.40 22.77
CA PHE A 479 -1.58 46.56 23.70
C PHE A 479 -2.47 45.32 23.76
N LEU A 480 -2.76 44.71 22.60
CA LEU A 480 -3.56 43.49 22.54
C LEU A 480 -2.91 42.34 23.32
N ILE A 481 -1.60 42.11 23.15
CA ILE A 481 -0.95 40.98 23.84
C ILE A 481 -0.82 41.23 25.35
N VAL A 482 -0.59 42.47 25.79
CA VAL A 482 -0.58 42.82 27.22
C VAL A 482 -1.94 42.51 27.86
N ARG A 483 -3.03 42.95 27.21
CA ARG A 483 -4.39 42.65 27.67
C ARG A 483 -4.64 41.14 27.75
N LEU A 484 -4.30 40.39 26.69
CA LEU A 484 -4.47 38.95 26.66
C LEU A 484 -3.66 38.23 27.76
N LEU A 485 -2.45 38.69 28.06
CA LEU A 485 -1.63 38.15 29.15
C LEU A 485 -2.30 38.39 30.52
N TYR A 486 -2.79 39.61 30.77
CA TYR A 486 -3.46 39.98 32.02
C TYR A 486 -4.77 39.20 32.21
N ASP A 487 -5.58 39.08 31.16
CA ASP A 487 -6.84 38.32 31.16
C ASP A 487 -6.60 36.83 31.48
N ASN A 488 -5.39 36.32 31.23
CA ASN A 488 -4.98 34.95 31.55
C ASN A 488 -4.08 34.84 32.80
N GLY A 489 -3.99 35.90 33.61
CA GLY A 489 -3.28 35.90 34.90
C GLY A 489 -1.75 36.06 34.82
N TYR A 490 -1.21 36.50 33.69
CA TYR A 490 0.22 36.79 33.52
C TYR A 490 0.48 38.30 33.53
N LEU A 491 1.29 38.76 34.49
CA LEU A 491 1.68 40.16 34.64
C LEU A 491 3.04 40.38 33.96
N VAL A 492 3.08 41.22 32.92
CA VAL A 492 4.34 41.69 32.32
C VAL A 492 5.01 42.70 33.24
N THR A 493 6.35 42.79 33.21
CA THR A 493 7.08 43.81 33.96
C THR A 493 6.77 45.19 33.35
N MET A 494 6.05 46.05 34.09
CA MET A 494 5.61 47.35 33.58
C MET A 494 6.73 48.40 33.56
N ASP A 495 7.63 48.36 34.56
CA ASP A 495 8.85 49.18 34.64
C ASP A 495 9.67 49.12 33.33
N ASP A 496 9.63 47.94 32.73
CA ASP A 496 10.31 47.56 31.52
C ASP A 496 9.65 48.12 30.24
N LEU A 497 8.38 48.55 30.32
CA LEU A 497 7.55 49.03 29.21
C LEU A 497 7.30 50.55 29.24
N PHE A 498 7.50 51.22 30.39
CA PHE A 498 7.28 52.67 30.55
C PHE A 498 8.05 53.54 29.56
N VAL A 499 9.21 53.09 29.05
CA VAL A 499 10.02 53.84 28.08
C VAL A 499 9.29 54.04 26.73
N PHE A 500 8.25 53.24 26.44
CA PHE A 500 7.53 53.24 25.16
C PHE A 500 6.10 53.79 25.24
N LEU A 501 5.60 54.02 26.47
CA LEU A 501 4.33 54.68 26.77
C LEU A 501 4.55 56.19 26.84
#